data_AF-G8TJG2-F1
#
_entry.id   AF-G8TJG2-F1
#
_cell.length_a   1.000
_cell.length_b   1.000
_cell.length_c   1.000
_cell.angle_alpha   90.00
_cell.angle_beta   90.00
_cell.angle_gamma   90.00
#
_symmetry.space_group_name_H-M   'P 1'
#
loop_
_entity.id
_entity.type
_entity.pdbx_description
1 polymer ?
#
loop_
_entity_poly.entity_id
_entity_poly.type
_entity_poly.pdbx_seq_one_letter_code
_entity_poly.pdbx_strand_id
1 'polypeptide(L)'
;MPRPRKHHTDRRTKRVELRLTEAEEAALVRQAADDGLSVSDFIRKAALGKKPVVRKATPERAAFIKGLAELGKIGSNVNQIAKALNTDLAAHQQISVPSELMTATLYALQTLSKNLLKHLTNGSQG
;
A
#
# COMPACT_ATOMS: atom_id res chain seq x y z
N MET A 1 18.14 -8.39 2.70
CA MET A 1 18.37 -9.84 2.79
C MET A 1 17.09 -10.59 2.42
N PRO A 2 17.14 -11.71 1.67
CA PRO A 2 15.96 -12.51 1.35
C PRO A 2 15.42 -13.20 2.60
N ARG A 3 14.09 -13.31 2.74
CA ARG A 3 13.47 -14.02 3.86
C ARG A 3 13.73 -15.53 3.73
N PRO A 4 14.14 -16.25 4.80
CA PRO A 4 14.31 -17.70 4.77
C PRO A 4 13.03 -18.42 4.32
N ARG A 5 13.17 -19.44 3.47
CA ARG A 5 12.05 -20.27 3.00
C ARG A 5 11.55 -21.16 4.15
N LYS A 6 10.23 -21.26 4.32
CA LYS A 6 9.62 -22.17 5.30
C LYS A 6 9.87 -23.64 4.90
N HIS A 7 10.14 -24.50 5.89
CA HIS A 7 10.18 -25.95 5.71
C HIS A 7 8.81 -26.48 5.24
N HIS A 8 8.83 -27.62 4.53
CA HIS A 8 7.62 -28.19 3.91
C HIS A 8 6.54 -28.55 4.94
N THR A 9 6.94 -29.04 6.12
CA THR A 9 6.06 -29.37 7.27
C THR A 9 5.35 -28.16 7.86
N ASP A 10 5.92 -26.96 7.67
CA ASP A 10 5.38 -25.70 8.19
C ASP A 10 4.46 -24.98 7.18
N ARG A 11 4.27 -25.56 5.99
CA ARG A 11 3.37 -25.04 4.97
C ARG A 11 1.95 -25.52 5.23
N ARG A 12 1.01 -24.57 5.22
CA ARG A 12 -0.42 -24.86 5.33
C ARG A 12 -0.92 -25.40 3.99
N THR A 13 -1.11 -26.71 3.89
CA THR A 13 -1.52 -27.41 2.65
C THR A 13 -2.96 -27.92 2.69
N LYS A 14 -3.57 -28.04 3.87
CA LYS A 14 -4.95 -28.49 4.06
C LYS A 14 -5.94 -27.32 4.03
N ARG A 15 -7.12 -27.53 3.47
CA ARG A 15 -8.22 -26.55 3.40
C ARG A 15 -9.36 -26.96 4.31
N VAL A 16 -10.06 -25.96 4.84
CA VAL A 16 -11.32 -26.10 5.58
C VAL A 16 -12.30 -25.16 4.90
N GLU A 17 -13.49 -25.66 4.57
CA GLU A 17 -14.55 -24.90 3.92
C GLU A 17 -15.73 -24.76 4.87
N LEU A 18 -16.34 -23.58 4.88
CA LEU A 18 -17.48 -23.23 5.71
C LEU A 18 -18.55 -22.67 4.77
N ARG A 19 -19.76 -23.21 4.82
CA ARG A 19 -20.92 -22.59 4.17
C ARG A 19 -21.48 -21.54 5.13
N LEU A 20 -21.63 -20.32 4.63
CA LEU A 20 -22.12 -19.17 5.38
C LEU A 20 -23.26 -18.53 4.61
N THR A 21 -24.20 -17.95 5.33
CA THR A 21 -25.11 -16.94 4.80
C THR A 21 -24.37 -15.63 4.54
N GLU A 22 -24.94 -14.74 3.73
CA GLU A 22 -24.35 -13.42 3.45
C GLU A 22 -24.13 -12.60 4.74
N ALA A 23 -25.08 -12.69 5.68
CA ALA A 23 -24.99 -11.99 6.96
C ALA A 23 -23.84 -12.51 7.83
N GLU A 24 -23.62 -13.83 7.85
CA GLU A 24 -22.52 -14.46 8.58
C GLU A 24 -21.16 -14.12 7.95
N GLU A 25 -21.07 -14.12 6.61
CA GLU A 25 -19.85 -13.70 5.92
C GLU A 25 -19.51 -12.23 6.24
N ALA A 26 -20.49 -11.34 6.15
CA ALA A 26 -20.30 -9.92 6.46
C ALA A 26 -19.86 -9.71 7.92
N ALA A 27 -20.48 -10.40 8.87
CA ALA A 27 -20.10 -10.35 10.28
C ALA A 27 -18.67 -10.86 10.50
N LEU A 28 -18.30 -11.96 9.85
CA LEU A 28 -16.96 -12.54 9.93
C LEU A 28 -15.88 -11.61 9.36
N VAL A 29 -16.14 -10.98 8.21
CA VAL A 29 -15.23 -10.00 7.60
C VAL A 29 -15.06 -8.78 8.50
N ARG A 30 -16.15 -8.27 9.08
CA ARG A 30 -16.11 -7.14 10.00
C ARG A 30 -15.30 -7.45 11.26
N GLN A 31 -15.62 -8.55 11.96
CA GLN A 31 -14.89 -8.96 13.16
C GLN A 31 -13.39 -9.17 12.89
N ALA A 32 -13.05 -9.79 11.77
CA ALA A 32 -11.65 -9.94 11.38
C ALA A 32 -10.96 -8.59 11.15
N ALA A 33 -11.66 -7.62 10.54
CA ALA A 33 -11.14 -6.28 10.32
C ALA A 33 -10.96 -5.49 11.62
N ASP A 34 -11.91 -5.59 12.55
CA ASP A 34 -11.85 -4.96 13.88
C ASP A 34 -10.64 -5.49 14.68
N ASP A 35 -10.35 -6.79 14.57
CA ASP A 35 -9.16 -7.42 15.15
C ASP A 35 -7.84 -7.12 14.40
N GLY A 36 -7.91 -6.42 13.25
CA GLY A 36 -6.77 -6.13 12.38
C GLY A 36 -6.18 -7.38 11.71
N LEU A 37 -6.99 -8.43 11.53
CA LEU A 37 -6.59 -9.73 11.00
C LEU A 37 -7.15 -10.00 9.60
N SER A 38 -6.55 -10.95 8.90
CA SER A 38 -7.23 -11.59 7.77
C SER A 38 -8.32 -12.53 8.30
N VAL A 39 -9.38 -12.78 7.51
CA VAL A 39 -10.44 -13.73 7.87
C VAL A 39 -9.86 -15.10 8.25
N SER A 40 -8.89 -15.61 7.48
CA SER A 40 -8.24 -16.89 7.79
C SER A 40 -7.41 -16.86 9.07
N ASP A 41 -6.81 -15.72 9.44
CA ASP A 41 -6.08 -15.58 10.71
C ASP A 41 -7.05 -15.42 11.89
N PHE A 42 -8.16 -14.72 11.71
CA PHE A 42 -9.24 -14.60 12.69
C PHE A 42 -9.86 -15.97 13.01
N ILE A 43 -10.29 -16.73 11.99
CA ILE A 43 -10.82 -18.09 12.16
C ILE A 43 -9.79 -18.98 12.86
N ARG A 44 -8.51 -18.88 12.49
CA ARG A 44 -7.46 -19.72 13.10
C ARG A 44 -7.19 -19.36 14.55
N LYS A 45 -7.23 -18.06 14.88
CA LYS A 45 -7.12 -17.57 16.26
C LYS A 45 -8.30 -18.11 17.08
N ALA A 46 -9.52 -17.98 16.56
CA ALA A 46 -10.74 -18.46 17.23
C ALA A 46 -10.79 -19.98 17.40
N ALA A 47 -10.50 -20.74 16.33
CA ALA A 47 -10.65 -22.19 16.33
C ALA A 47 -9.47 -22.95 16.96
N LEU A 48 -8.24 -22.43 16.86
CA LEU A 48 -7.02 -23.15 17.26
C LEU A 48 -6.19 -22.42 18.34
N GLY A 49 -6.63 -21.25 18.81
CA GLY A 49 -5.87 -20.44 19.77
C GLY A 49 -4.52 -19.94 19.24
N LYS A 50 -4.29 -20.00 17.91
CA LYS A 50 -2.97 -19.70 17.32
C LYS A 50 -2.79 -18.19 17.11
N LYS A 51 -1.59 -17.70 17.43
CA LYS A 51 -1.21 -16.30 17.17
C LYS A 51 -1.24 -16.00 15.66
N PRO A 52 -1.95 -14.94 15.23
CA PRO A 52 -1.97 -14.49 13.84
C PRO A 52 -0.58 -14.13 13.31
N VAL A 53 -0.33 -14.38 12.03
CA VAL A 53 0.96 -14.11 11.38
C VAL A 53 0.89 -12.83 10.55
N VAL A 54 -0.32 -12.42 10.13
CA VAL A 54 -0.53 -11.29 9.23
C VAL A 54 -1.50 -10.31 9.87
N ARG A 55 -0.97 -9.16 10.30
CA ARG A 55 -1.80 -7.99 10.60
C ARG A 55 -2.18 -7.35 9.27
N LYS A 56 -3.48 -7.25 8.97
CA LYS A 56 -3.97 -6.45 7.84
C LYS A 56 -3.57 -5.00 8.14
N ALA A 57 -3.08 -4.26 7.14
CA ALA A 57 -2.83 -2.84 7.34
C ALA A 57 -4.17 -2.17 7.68
N THR A 58 -4.21 -1.35 8.74
CA THR A 58 -5.37 -0.50 9.02
C THR A 58 -5.67 0.37 7.80
N PRO A 59 -6.92 0.85 7.61
CA PRO A 59 -7.25 1.74 6.49
C PRO A 59 -6.29 2.94 6.39
N GLU A 60 -5.92 3.51 7.54
CA GLU A 60 -4.92 4.58 7.66
C GLU A 60 -3.54 4.14 7.18
N ARG A 61 -3.05 2.98 7.63
CA ARG A 61 -1.74 2.46 7.22
C ARG A 61 -1.71 2.14 5.72
N ALA A 62 -2.82 1.66 5.17
CA ALA A 62 -2.96 1.43 3.73
C ALA A 62 -2.94 2.75 2.94
N ALA A 63 -3.64 3.79 3.42
CA ALA A 63 -3.60 5.13 2.85
C ALA A 63 -2.18 5.72 2.91
N PHE A 64 -1.48 5.55 4.03
CA PHE A 64 -0.10 6.01 4.19
C PHE A 64 0.87 5.33 3.21
N ILE A 65 0.77 4.01 3.04
CA ILE A 65 1.57 3.27 2.06
C ILE A 65 1.30 3.78 0.63
N LYS A 66 0.04 4.06 0.28
CA LYS A 66 -0.31 4.65 -1.03
C LYS A 66 0.29 6.05 -1.20
N GLY A 67 0.19 6.90 -0.19
CA GLY A 67 0.78 8.24 -0.20
C GLY A 67 2.30 8.21 -0.39
N LEU A 68 3.00 7.29 0.29
CA LEU A 68 4.44 7.10 0.11
C LEU A 68 4.80 6.65 -1.32
N ALA A 69 3.99 5.78 -1.93
CA ALA A 69 4.22 5.34 -3.30
C ALA A 69 4.02 6.48 -4.33
N GLU A 70 3.00 7.32 -4.12
CA GLU A 70 2.76 8.52 -4.95
C GLU A 70 3.89 9.55 -4.79
N LEU A 71 4.37 9.77 -3.57
CA LEU A 71 5.54 10.61 -3.31
C LEU A 71 6.80 10.07 -3.99
N GLY A 72 7.00 8.75 -3.99
CA GLY A 72 8.11 8.12 -4.70
C GLY A 72 8.11 8.39 -6.21
N LYS A 73 6.93 8.45 -6.84
CA LYS A 73 6.80 8.82 -8.27
C LYS A 73 7.22 10.27 -8.51
N ILE A 74 6.81 11.19 -7.63
CA ILE A 74 7.21 12.61 -7.69
C ILE A 74 8.73 12.72 -7.58
N GLY A 75 9.34 12.05 -6.59
CA GLY A 75 10.79 12.03 -6.41
C GLY A 75 11.53 11.47 -7.63
N SER A 76 11.01 10.42 -8.26
CA SER A 76 11.56 9.87 -9.50
C SER A 76 11.57 10.89 -10.63
N ASN A 77 10.46 11.60 -10.85
CA ASN A 77 10.37 12.62 -11.90
C ASN A 77 11.33 13.78 -11.63
N VAL A 78 11.41 14.26 -10.38
CA VAL A 78 12.35 15.31 -9.97
C VAL A 78 13.80 14.87 -10.21
N ASN A 79 14.15 13.63 -9.89
CA ASN A 79 15.48 13.10 -10.14
C ASN A 79 15.81 13.01 -11.64
N GLN A 80 14.83 12.69 -12.48
CA GLN A 80 14.99 12.68 -13.94
C GLN A 80 15.20 14.10 -14.49
N ILE A 81 14.47 15.10 -13.98
CA ILE A 81 14.69 16.52 -14.32
C ILE A 81 16.10 16.93 -13.93
N ALA A 82 16.52 16.67 -12.69
CA ALA A 82 17.86 17.02 -12.22
C ALA A 82 18.96 16.35 -13.07
N LYS A 83 18.77 15.08 -13.45
CA LYS A 83 19.69 14.36 -14.32
C LYS A 83 19.78 14.97 -15.71
N ALA A 84 18.65 15.35 -16.32
CA ALA A 84 18.64 16.02 -17.62
C ALA A 84 19.41 17.35 -17.56
N LEU A 85 19.13 18.19 -16.57
CA LEU A 85 19.81 19.48 -16.39
C LEU A 85 21.32 19.33 -16.15
N ASN A 86 21.74 18.35 -15.35
CA ASN A 86 23.15 18.06 -15.13
C ASN A 86 23.84 17.55 -16.40
N THR A 87 23.10 16.82 -17.25
CA THR A 87 23.62 16.32 -18.53
C THR A 87 23.83 17.46 -19.51
N ASP A 88 22.84 18.35 -19.66
CA ASP A 88 22.94 19.54 -20.51
C ASP A 88 24.11 20.43 -20.07
N LEU A 89 24.26 20.65 -18.76
CA LEU A 89 25.34 21.43 -18.18
C LEU A 89 26.72 20.81 -18.49
N ALA A 90 26.86 19.49 -18.30
CA ALA A 90 28.10 18.77 -18.57
C ALA A 90 28.47 18.74 -20.06
N ALA A 91 27.46 18.75 -20.93
CA ALA A 91 27.64 18.77 -22.39
C ALA A 91 27.86 20.18 -22.97
N HIS A 92 27.90 21.22 -22.12
CA HIS A 92 27.87 22.63 -22.54
C HIS A 92 26.73 22.95 -23.51
N GLN A 93 25.61 22.23 -23.40
CA GLN A 93 24.42 22.46 -24.18
C GLN A 93 23.56 23.54 -23.52
N GLN A 94 22.63 24.09 -24.29
CA GLN A 94 21.61 24.97 -23.74
C GLN A 94 20.76 24.19 -22.74
N ILE A 95 20.77 24.63 -21.48
CA ILE A 95 20.00 24.02 -20.40
C ILE A 95 18.51 24.06 -20.77
N SER A 96 17.89 22.88 -20.85
CA SER A 96 16.47 22.75 -21.12
C SER A 96 15.80 21.91 -20.05
N VAL A 97 14.71 22.41 -19.46
CA VAL A 97 13.93 21.63 -18.50
C VAL A 97 12.94 20.77 -19.29
N PRO A 98 12.92 19.42 -19.12
CA PRO A 98 11.98 18.57 -19.82
C PRO A 98 10.53 18.88 -19.41
N SER A 99 9.77 19.52 -20.30
CA SER A 99 8.39 19.98 -20.03
C SER A 99 7.42 18.84 -19.71
N GLU A 100 7.64 17.67 -20.31
CA GLU A 100 6.88 16.44 -20.03
C GLU A 100 7.05 16.00 -18.57
N LEU A 101 8.28 16.01 -18.06
CA LEU A 101 8.56 15.65 -16.67
C LEU A 101 8.01 16.68 -15.69
N MET A 102 8.06 17.98 -16.04
CA MET A 102 7.42 19.02 -15.24
C MET A 102 5.91 18.79 -15.15
N THR A 103 5.25 18.58 -16.29
CA THR A 103 3.80 18.31 -16.36
C THR A 103 3.44 17.06 -15.56
N ALA A 104 4.20 15.97 -15.72
CA ALA A 104 3.99 14.73 -14.98
C ALA A 104 4.19 14.92 -13.47
N THR A 105 5.17 15.74 -13.05
CA THR A 105 5.42 16.05 -11.64
C THR A 105 4.28 16.86 -11.03
N LEU A 106 3.80 17.89 -11.74
CA LEU A 106 2.66 18.71 -11.30
C LEU A 106 1.38 17.87 -11.17
N TYR A 107 1.11 17.01 -12.15
CA TYR A 107 -0.04 16.11 -12.10
C TYR A 107 0.05 15.12 -10.93
N ALA A 108 1.24 14.55 -10.69
CA ALA A 108 1.45 13.64 -9.56
C ALA A 108 1.27 14.36 -8.20
N LEU A 109 1.72 15.61 -8.08
CA LEU A 109 1.51 16.44 -6.88
C LEU A 109 0.02 16.73 -6.64
N GLN A 110 -0.71 17.12 -7.68
CA GLN A 110 -2.15 17.35 -7.59
C GLN A 110 -2.90 16.07 -7.18
N THR A 111 -2.51 14.94 -7.75
CA THR A 111 -3.09 13.63 -7.43
C THR A 111 -2.85 13.27 -5.97
N LEU A 112 -1.61 13.41 -5.49
CA LEU A 112 -1.27 13.15 -4.09
C LEU A 112 -2.04 14.07 -3.15
N SER A 113 -2.10 15.37 -3.44
CA SER A 113 -2.86 16.34 -2.64
C SER A 113 -4.35 15.96 -2.54
N LYS A 114 -4.98 15.62 -3.68
CA LYS A 114 -6.38 15.17 -3.73
C LYS A 114 -6.61 13.90 -2.91
N ASN A 115 -5.70 12.94 -3.00
CA ASN A 115 -5.80 11.68 -2.28
C ASN A 115 -5.63 11.89 -0.76
N LEU A 116 -4.66 12.71 -0.34
CA LEU A 116 -4.47 13.08 1.06
C LEU A 116 -5.69 13.81 1.61
N LEU A 117 -6.23 14.81 0.89
CA LEU A 117 -7.45 15.52 1.29
C LEU A 117 -8.61 14.56 1.49
N LYS A 118 -8.86 13.64 0.54
CA LYS A 118 -9.93 12.63 0.66
C LYS A 118 -9.76 11.76 1.92
N HIS A 119 -8.53 11.41 2.27
CA HIS A 119 -8.26 10.61 3.46
C HIS A 119 -8.42 11.41 4.77
N LEU A 120 -8.03 12.69 4.78
CA LEU A 120 -8.20 13.58 5.93
C LEU A 120 -9.66 13.95 6.18
N THR A 121 -10.44 14.21 5.12
CA THR A 121 -11.87 14.56 5.26
C THR A 121 -12.73 13.37 5.68
N ASN A 122 -12.37 12.15 5.24
CA ASN A 122 -13.10 10.94 5.59
C ASN A 122 -12.69 10.36 6.95
N GLY A 123 -11.54 10.75 7.50
CA GLY A 123 -11.09 10.37 8.85
C GLY A 123 -11.70 11.19 9.99
N SER A 124 -12.47 12.24 9.68
CA SER A 124 -13.12 13.13 10.67
C SER A 124 -14.53 12.69 11.08
N GLN A 125 -15.03 11.55 10.57
CA GLN A 125 -16.39 11.04 10.81
C GLN A 125 -16.39 9.71 11.61
N GLY A 126 -15.31 9.44 12.35
CA GLY A 126 -15.16 8.26 13.20
C GLY A 126 -15.10 8.62 14.68
#